data_AF-A0A314Y9U1-F1
#
_entry.id   AF-A0A314Y9U1-F1
#
_cell.length_a   1.000
_cell.length_b   1.000
_cell.length_c   1.000
_cell.angle_alpha   90.00
_cell.angle_beta   90.00
_cell.angle_gamma   90.00
#
_symmetry.space_group_name_H-M   'P 1'
#
loop_
_entity.id
_entity.type
_entity.pdbx_description
1 polymer ?
#
loop_
_entity_poly.entity_id
_entity_poly.type
_entity_poly.pdbx_seq_one_letter_code
_entity_poly.pdbx_strand_id
1 'polypeptide(L)'
;MTHSAKSCMERPRKKGAKWTNLHIAPDEKMEMFELDYDGKRDRWNGFDAATYARVIERYEARDEARRKYLKEQQLKKLEEKNNKQNGEGEVSDDDEDNDALKVDESKQMDFAKVEKRVRTTGGGTHWNCQVRIAILFAISLIVSKYLLNLDVNSAYYDPKTRSMREDPLPDADPNEKFYGGDNQYRVSGQALEFKTLNIHAWEAFEKERHPHASCSISSRIAV
;
A
#
# COMPACT_ATOMS: atom_id res chain seq x y z
N MET A 1 -28.09 -27.55 -39.41
CA MET A 1 -28.84 -26.39 -39.93
C MET A 1 -29.37 -25.55 -38.79
N THR A 2 -28.59 -24.55 -38.37
CA THR A 2 -28.87 -23.71 -37.20
C THR A 2 -29.85 -22.57 -37.46
N HIS A 3 -30.01 -22.17 -38.72
CA HIS A 3 -30.82 -21.01 -39.08
C HIS A 3 -31.59 -21.19 -40.40
N SER A 4 -32.57 -20.30 -40.64
CA SER A 4 -33.37 -20.23 -41.87
C SER A 4 -32.71 -19.33 -42.92
N ALA A 5 -33.14 -19.42 -44.18
CA ALA A 5 -32.60 -18.57 -45.26
C ALA A 5 -32.77 -17.06 -45.03
N LYS A 6 -33.79 -16.64 -44.26
CA LYS A 6 -34.03 -15.21 -43.95
C LYS A 6 -33.10 -14.68 -42.86
N SER A 7 -32.69 -15.55 -41.94
CA SER A 7 -31.79 -15.25 -40.83
C SER A 7 -30.35 -15.69 -41.13
N CYS A 8 -30.01 -15.86 -42.40
CA CYS A 8 -28.69 -16.28 -42.83
C CYS A 8 -27.73 -15.09 -42.76
N MET A 9 -26.61 -15.27 -42.06
CA MET A 9 -25.56 -14.26 -41.96
C MET A 9 -24.77 -14.11 -43.26
N GLU A 10 -24.80 -15.14 -44.10
CA GLU A 10 -24.15 -15.13 -45.41
C GLU A 10 -24.91 -14.29 -46.43
N ARG A 11 -24.14 -13.69 -47.33
CA ARG A 11 -24.71 -12.83 -48.38
C ARG A 11 -25.69 -13.62 -49.27
N PRO A 12 -26.91 -13.11 -49.52
CA PRO A 12 -27.91 -13.81 -50.34
C PRO A 12 -27.38 -14.13 -51.74
N ARG A 13 -27.49 -15.40 -52.15
CA ARG A 13 -27.00 -15.90 -53.44
C ARG A 13 -28.11 -15.91 -54.48
N LYS A 14 -27.77 -15.61 -55.74
CA LYS A 14 -28.71 -15.72 -56.88
C LYS A 14 -29.17 -17.15 -57.14
N LYS A 15 -28.28 -18.13 -56.94
CA LYS A 15 -28.59 -19.57 -56.91
C LYS A 15 -28.22 -20.08 -55.52
N GLY A 16 -29.22 -20.60 -54.79
CA GLY A 16 -29.03 -21.06 -53.42
C GLY A 16 -28.19 -22.33 -53.32
N ALA A 17 -27.53 -22.52 -52.16
CA ALA A 17 -26.71 -23.70 -51.87
C ALA A 17 -27.47 -25.02 -52.03
N LYS A 18 -28.80 -25.02 -51.81
CA LYS A 18 -29.68 -26.17 -52.00
C LYS A 18 -29.64 -26.74 -53.43
N TRP A 19 -29.29 -25.92 -54.43
CA TRP A 19 -29.34 -26.29 -55.85
C TRP A 19 -27.94 -26.47 -56.45
N THR A 20 -26.94 -25.76 -55.91
CA THR A 20 -25.57 -25.81 -56.42
C THR A 20 -24.65 -26.71 -55.60
N ASN A 21 -25.01 -27.07 -54.35
CA ASN A 21 -24.18 -27.84 -53.39
C ASN A 21 -22.74 -27.32 -53.19
N LEU A 22 -22.46 -26.10 -53.64
CA LEU A 22 -21.17 -25.45 -53.54
C LEU A 22 -21.17 -24.49 -52.34
N HIS A 23 -20.06 -24.45 -51.60
CA HIS A 23 -19.84 -23.59 -50.42
C HIS A 23 -20.93 -23.77 -49.35
N ILE A 24 -20.88 -24.91 -48.67
CA ILE A 24 -21.69 -25.23 -47.48
C ILE A 24 -20.94 -24.68 -46.26
N ALA A 25 -21.59 -23.80 -45.50
CA ALA A 25 -21.02 -23.25 -44.27
C ALA A 25 -21.07 -24.30 -43.15
N PRO A 26 -20.11 -24.29 -42.19
CA PRO A 26 -20.20 -25.12 -41.00
C PRO A 26 -21.39 -24.71 -40.14
N ASP A 27 -21.96 -25.66 -39.39
CA ASP A 27 -23.04 -25.39 -38.44
C ASP A 27 -22.51 -24.60 -37.22
N GLU A 28 -23.32 -23.65 -36.74
CA GLU A 28 -22.99 -22.80 -35.57
C GLU A 28 -23.24 -23.55 -34.25
N LYS A 29 -22.58 -23.11 -33.18
CA LYS A 29 -22.85 -23.62 -31.82
C LYS A 29 -23.87 -22.72 -31.14
N MET A 30 -24.99 -23.28 -30.71
CA MET A 30 -25.98 -22.58 -29.88
C MET A 30 -25.70 -22.89 -28.42
N GLU A 31 -25.28 -21.90 -27.65
CA GLU A 31 -25.06 -22.02 -26.21
C GLU A 31 -26.11 -21.19 -25.48
N MET A 32 -26.78 -21.82 -24.51
CA MET A 32 -27.80 -21.18 -23.67
C MET A 32 -27.18 -20.91 -22.31
N PHE A 33 -27.08 -19.64 -21.94
CA PHE A 33 -26.55 -19.21 -20.64
C PHE A 33 -27.62 -18.47 -19.84
N GLU A 34 -27.83 -18.92 -18.61
CA GLU A 34 -28.61 -18.18 -17.62
C GLU A 34 -27.66 -17.30 -16.82
N LEU A 35 -27.63 -16.00 -17.18
CA LEU A 35 -26.81 -14.99 -16.52
C LEU A 35 -27.69 -14.04 -15.69
N ASP A 36 -27.12 -13.56 -14.59
CA ASP A 36 -27.70 -12.48 -13.78
C ASP A 36 -27.74 -11.15 -14.55
N TYR A 37 -28.38 -10.13 -13.96
CA TYR A 37 -28.48 -8.81 -14.59
C TYR A 37 -27.12 -8.20 -14.93
N ASP A 38 -26.16 -8.28 -14.00
CA ASP A 38 -24.80 -7.79 -14.21
C ASP A 38 -24.06 -8.66 -15.23
N GLY A 39 -24.20 -9.99 -15.11
CA GLY A 39 -23.62 -10.94 -16.08
C GLY A 39 -24.09 -10.71 -17.51
N LYS A 40 -25.36 -10.30 -17.76
CA LYS A 40 -25.83 -9.98 -19.12
C LYS A 40 -25.25 -8.68 -19.68
N ARG A 41 -24.80 -7.77 -18.81
CA ARG A 41 -24.31 -6.43 -19.17
C ARG A 41 -22.81 -6.28 -19.00
N ASP A 42 -22.13 -7.31 -18.50
CA ASP A 42 -20.70 -7.29 -18.34
C ASP A 42 -20.04 -7.09 -19.71
N ARG A 43 -19.31 -5.99 -19.82
CA ARG A 43 -18.56 -5.59 -21.01
C ARG A 43 -17.46 -6.60 -21.34
N TRP A 44 -16.99 -7.32 -20.33
CA TRP A 44 -15.88 -8.26 -20.45
C TRP A 44 -16.35 -9.70 -20.71
N ASN A 45 -17.63 -9.91 -21.02
CA ASN A 45 -18.11 -11.22 -21.48
C ASN A 45 -17.36 -11.67 -22.73
N GLY A 46 -16.81 -12.89 -22.67
CA GLY A 46 -16.00 -13.46 -23.76
C GLY A 46 -14.58 -12.88 -23.86
N PHE A 47 -14.10 -12.18 -22.83
CA PHE A 47 -12.71 -11.72 -22.79
C PHE A 47 -11.73 -12.89 -22.64
N ASP A 48 -10.82 -13.03 -23.59
CA ASP A 48 -9.72 -14.00 -23.53
C ASP A 48 -8.51 -13.40 -22.79
N ALA A 49 -8.11 -14.03 -21.70
CA ALA A 49 -6.98 -13.58 -20.87
C ALA A 49 -5.66 -13.51 -21.67
N ALA A 50 -5.48 -14.34 -22.71
CA ALA A 50 -4.29 -14.30 -23.55
C ALA A 50 -4.16 -12.99 -24.34
N THR A 51 -5.29 -12.33 -24.67
CA THR A 51 -5.27 -11.04 -25.39
C THR A 51 -4.63 -9.91 -24.58
N TYR A 52 -4.59 -10.03 -23.25
CA TYR A 52 -3.96 -9.05 -22.36
C TYR A 52 -2.44 -8.97 -22.56
N ALA A 53 -1.80 -10.02 -23.12
CA ALA A 53 -0.38 -9.99 -23.47
C ALA A 53 -0.02 -8.80 -24.38
N ARG A 54 -0.90 -8.42 -25.31
CA ARG A 54 -0.73 -7.24 -26.18
C ARG A 54 -0.68 -5.91 -25.42
N VAL A 55 -1.25 -5.85 -24.22
CA VAL A 55 -1.15 -4.67 -23.35
C VAL A 55 0.23 -4.66 -22.71
N ILE A 56 0.67 -5.79 -22.16
CA ILE A 56 1.99 -5.96 -21.54
C ILE A 56 3.10 -5.57 -22.51
N GLU A 57 3.09 -6.14 -23.73
CA GLU A 57 4.07 -5.84 -24.78
C GLU A 57 4.18 -4.33 -25.10
N ARG A 58 3.05 -3.61 -25.09
CA ARG A 58 3.03 -2.15 -25.31
C ARG A 58 3.69 -1.38 -24.17
N TYR A 59 3.51 -1.81 -22.93
CA TYR A 59 4.18 -1.20 -21.78
C TYR A 59 5.67 -1.53 -21.76
N GLU A 60 6.04 -2.77 -22.06
CA GLU A 60 7.44 -3.19 -22.16
C GLU A 60 8.20 -2.39 -23.23
N ALA A 61 7.62 -2.23 -24.43
CA ALA A 61 8.20 -1.39 -25.49
C ALA A 61 8.38 0.08 -25.06
N ARG A 62 7.43 0.62 -24.28
CA ARG A 62 7.52 1.97 -23.74
C ARG A 62 8.64 2.09 -22.71
N ASP A 63 8.78 1.12 -21.82
CA ASP A 63 9.81 1.12 -20.78
C ASP A 63 11.20 0.86 -21.38
N GLU A 64 11.32 0.07 -22.44
CA GLU A 64 12.54 -0.05 -23.24
C GLU A 64 12.94 1.27 -23.89
N ALA A 65 12.00 2.00 -24.49
CA ALA A 65 12.28 3.32 -25.06
C ALA A 65 12.76 4.31 -23.98
N ARG A 66 12.14 4.31 -22.79
CA ARG A 66 12.63 5.12 -21.65
C ARG A 66 14.04 4.72 -21.21
N ARG A 67 14.31 3.41 -21.09
CA ARG A 67 15.65 2.92 -20.71
C ARG A 67 16.71 3.30 -21.73
N LYS A 68 16.42 3.20 -23.03
CA LYS A 68 17.33 3.62 -24.11
C LYS A 68 17.60 5.13 -24.04
N TYR A 69 16.56 5.94 -23.89
CA TYR A 69 16.69 7.38 -23.73
C TYR A 69 17.57 7.79 -22.54
N LEU A 70 17.39 7.15 -21.38
CA LEU A 70 18.23 7.42 -20.20
C LEU A 70 19.69 7.04 -20.43
N LYS A 71 19.97 5.90 -21.09
CA LYS A 71 21.33 5.49 -21.45
C LYS A 71 21.99 6.47 -22.43
N GLU A 72 21.25 6.93 -23.44
CA GLU A 72 21.74 7.94 -24.37
C GLU A 72 22.08 9.26 -23.67
N GLN A 73 21.27 9.69 -22.70
CA GLN A 73 21.59 10.87 -21.89
C GLN A 73 22.86 10.67 -21.05
N GLN A 74 23.06 9.50 -20.47
CA GLN A 74 24.28 9.19 -19.72
C GLN A 74 25.53 9.20 -20.61
N LEU A 75 25.45 8.59 -21.80
CA LEU A 75 26.56 8.59 -22.75
C LEU A 75 26.92 10.02 -23.17
N LYS A 76 25.92 10.87 -23.49
CA LYS A 76 26.15 12.28 -23.81
C LYS A 76 26.87 13.03 -22.69
N LYS A 77 26.45 12.83 -21.43
CA LYS A 77 27.12 13.43 -20.27
C LYS A 77 28.57 12.94 -20.11
N LEU A 78 28.83 11.65 -20.36
CA LEU A 78 30.20 11.10 -20.31
C LEU A 78 31.07 11.64 -21.45
N GLU A 79 30.53 11.76 -22.66
CA GLU A 79 31.21 12.38 -23.80
C GLU A 79 31.54 13.85 -23.51
N GLU A 80 30.61 14.62 -22.93
CA GLU A 80 30.85 15.99 -22.49
C GLU A 80 31.92 16.09 -21.39
N LYS A 81 31.97 15.15 -20.44
CA LYS A 81 33.03 15.08 -19.41
C LYS A 81 34.40 14.72 -20.00
N ASN A 82 34.46 13.73 -20.89
CA ASN A 82 35.71 13.33 -21.56
C ASN A 82 36.27 14.44 -22.46
N ASN A 83 35.40 15.18 -23.15
CA ASN A 83 35.83 16.30 -24.00
C ASN A 83 36.34 17.49 -23.16
N LYS A 84 35.83 17.68 -21.94
CA LYS A 84 36.38 18.66 -20.97
C LYS A 84 37.75 18.22 -20.41
N GLN A 85 37.95 16.93 -20.14
CA GLN A 85 39.22 16.41 -19.61
C GLN A 85 40.39 16.47 -20.62
N ASN A 86 40.13 16.41 -21.94
CA ASN A 86 41.16 16.56 -22.97
C ASN A 86 41.56 18.02 -23.25
N GLY A 87 40.88 19.01 -22.64
CA GLY A 87 41.11 20.43 -22.89
C GLY A 87 42.14 21.08 -21.97
N GLU A 88 42.13 20.79 -20.67
CA GLU A 88 43.01 21.44 -19.69
C GLU A 88 43.29 20.48 -18.53
N GLY A 89 44.57 20.21 -18.27
CA GLY A 89 44.99 19.34 -17.17
C GLY A 89 44.89 20.08 -15.84
N GLU A 90 43.89 19.75 -15.04
CA GLU A 90 43.93 19.89 -13.58
C GLU A 90 43.05 18.81 -12.95
N VAL A 91 43.72 17.89 -12.24
CA VAL A 91 43.08 16.91 -11.36
C VAL A 91 42.65 17.67 -10.11
N SER A 92 41.34 17.89 -9.96
CA SER A 92 40.74 18.04 -8.64
C SER A 92 39.71 16.94 -8.46
N ASP A 93 40.16 15.98 -7.67
CA ASP A 93 39.43 14.87 -7.10
C ASP A 93 38.28 15.41 -6.22
N ASP A 94 37.06 15.45 -6.77
CA ASP A 94 35.84 15.60 -5.99
C ASP A 94 34.84 14.56 -6.53
N ASP A 95 35.06 13.32 -6.09
CA ASP A 95 34.20 12.16 -6.25
C ASP A 95 32.86 12.35 -5.49
N GLU A 96 32.05 13.32 -5.92
CA GLU A 96 30.63 13.45 -5.56
C GLU A 96 29.76 13.52 -6.82
N ASP A 97 29.73 12.43 -7.60
CA ASP A 97 28.72 12.33 -8.68
C ASP A 97 28.17 10.91 -8.86
N ASN A 98 28.00 10.21 -7.73
CA ASN A 98 27.08 9.09 -7.61
C ASN A 98 25.69 9.57 -7.17
N ASP A 99 25.12 10.58 -7.84
CA ASP A 99 23.72 10.97 -7.55
C ASP A 99 22.92 11.67 -8.67
N ALA A 100 23.38 11.70 -9.92
CA ALA A 100 22.59 12.31 -11.02
C ALA A 100 21.46 11.41 -11.59
N LEU A 101 21.18 10.26 -10.97
CA LEU A 101 20.03 9.38 -11.26
C LEU A 101 19.10 9.20 -10.06
N LYS A 102 19.33 9.91 -8.96
CA LYS A 102 18.23 10.37 -8.15
C LYS A 102 17.66 11.58 -8.89
N VAL A 103 16.37 11.53 -9.20
CA VAL A 103 15.62 12.79 -9.29
C VAL A 103 16.03 13.55 -8.04
N ASP A 104 16.57 14.75 -8.23
CA ASP A 104 17.11 15.56 -7.14
C ASP A 104 15.99 15.92 -6.15
N GLU A 105 15.70 14.98 -5.24
CA GLU A 105 14.80 15.15 -4.11
C GLU A 105 15.38 16.17 -3.13
N SER A 106 16.65 16.59 -3.26
CA SER A 106 17.20 17.66 -2.44
C SER A 106 16.66 19.04 -2.84
N LYS A 107 16.27 19.25 -4.11
CA LYS A 107 15.49 20.44 -4.53
C LYS A 107 14.04 20.44 -4.04
N GLN A 108 13.54 19.30 -3.55
CA GLN A 108 12.27 19.21 -2.81
C GLN A 108 12.47 19.46 -1.30
N MET A 109 13.73 19.46 -0.82
CA MET A 109 14.11 19.57 0.59
C MET A 109 14.71 20.92 0.97
N ASP A 110 14.63 21.93 0.09
CA ASP A 110 14.91 23.34 0.40
C ASP A 110 13.85 23.96 1.34
N PHE A 111 13.70 23.38 2.53
CA PHE A 111 12.93 23.94 3.66
C PHE A 111 13.70 25.01 4.43
N ALA A 112 15.01 25.16 4.18
CA ALA A 112 15.88 25.99 4.99
C ALA A 112 15.92 27.48 4.58
N LYS A 113 15.43 27.84 3.39
CA LYS A 113 15.34 29.25 2.98
C LYS A 113 13.90 29.74 3.09
N VAL A 114 13.44 29.92 4.33
CA VAL A 114 12.30 30.78 4.63
C VAL A 114 12.73 32.22 4.37
N GLU A 115 12.74 32.60 3.10
CA GLU A 115 12.61 34.01 2.75
C GLU A 115 11.30 34.49 3.38
N LYS A 116 11.36 35.55 4.18
CA LYS A 116 10.19 36.14 4.84
C LYS A 116 9.21 36.61 3.75
N ARG A 117 8.35 35.71 3.30
CA ARG A 117 7.32 36.01 2.31
C ARG A 117 6.36 37.02 2.96
N VAL A 118 6.28 38.17 2.32
CA VAL A 118 5.36 39.27 2.63
C VAL A 118 3.98 38.71 2.95
N ARG A 119 3.42 39.13 4.09
CA ARG A 119 2.03 38.83 4.49
C ARG A 119 1.10 39.33 3.38
N THR A 120 0.63 38.43 2.52
CA THR A 120 -0.54 38.71 1.69
C THR A 120 -1.78 38.49 2.54
N THR A 121 -2.77 39.36 2.35
CA THR A 121 -4.02 39.48 3.12
C THR A 121 -4.99 38.30 2.95
N GLY A 122 -4.54 37.19 2.36
CA GLY A 122 -5.28 35.93 2.23
C GLY A 122 -4.75 34.89 3.21
N GLY A 123 -4.92 35.15 4.51
CA GLY A 123 -4.46 34.26 5.58
C GLY A 123 -5.25 32.95 5.60
N GLY A 124 -4.59 31.84 5.29
CA GLY A 124 -5.12 30.51 5.56
C GLY A 124 -4.29 29.39 4.93
N THR A 125 -3.83 28.46 5.77
CA THR A 125 -3.48 27.06 5.45
C THR A 125 -2.04 26.62 5.14
N HIS A 126 -1.02 27.48 5.02
CA HIS A 126 0.35 26.97 4.74
C HIS A 126 1.06 26.32 5.95
N TRP A 127 0.79 26.78 7.19
CA TRP A 127 1.40 26.22 8.41
C TRP A 127 0.93 24.80 8.78
N ASN A 128 -0.14 24.32 8.16
CA ASN A 128 -0.70 22.99 8.46
C ASN A 128 -0.27 21.91 7.45
N CYS A 129 0.36 22.27 6.33
CA CYS A 129 0.72 21.28 5.30
C CYS A 129 1.93 20.44 5.73
N GLN A 130 2.98 21.06 6.29
CA GLN A 130 4.18 20.34 6.75
C GLN A 130 3.85 19.31 7.82
N VAL A 131 3.10 19.73 8.85
CA VAL A 131 2.70 18.88 9.97
C VAL A 131 1.76 17.77 9.50
N ARG A 132 0.84 18.06 8.56
CA ARG A 132 -0.02 17.02 7.96
C ARG A 132 0.76 16.01 7.14
N ILE A 133 1.74 16.44 6.35
CA ILE A 133 2.60 15.53 5.58
C ILE A 133 3.43 14.66 6.53
N ALA A 134 4.02 15.24 7.57
CA ALA A 134 4.75 14.48 8.59
C ALA A 134 3.86 13.48 9.34
N ILE A 135 2.64 13.88 9.72
CA ILE A 135 1.65 13.00 10.36
C ILE A 135 1.23 11.87 9.41
N LEU A 136 0.96 12.17 8.13
CA LEU A 136 0.59 11.16 7.13
C LEU A 136 1.73 10.18 6.88
N PHE A 137 2.98 10.67 6.83
CA PHE A 137 4.17 9.83 6.71
C PHE A 137 4.32 8.92 7.93
N ALA A 138 4.21 9.47 9.14
CA ALA A 138 4.26 8.70 10.38
C ALA A 138 3.15 7.63 10.46
N ILE A 139 1.94 7.96 10.04
CA ILE A 139 0.82 7.00 9.98
C ILE A 139 1.08 5.91 8.92
N SER A 140 1.70 6.26 7.79
CA SER A 140 2.03 5.28 6.74
C SER A 140 3.12 4.29 7.17
N LEU A 141 3.98 4.67 8.12
CA LEU A 141 4.98 3.78 8.71
C LEU A 141 4.38 2.83 9.77
N ILE A 142 3.19 3.13 10.31
CA ILE A 142 2.55 2.31 11.34
C ILE A 142 1.63 1.29 10.66
N VAL A 143 2.02 0.01 10.73
CA VAL A 143 1.19 -1.10 10.27
C VAL A 143 -0.04 -1.24 11.18
N SER A 144 -1.22 -1.38 10.58
CA SER A 144 -2.46 -1.62 11.34
C SER A 144 -2.42 -2.99 12.01
N LYS A 145 -2.99 -3.11 13.22
CA LYS A 145 -2.96 -4.35 14.02
C LYS A 145 -3.43 -5.58 13.24
N TYR A 146 -4.54 -5.47 12.50
CA TYR A 146 -5.12 -6.57 11.71
C TYR A 146 -4.33 -6.91 10.43
N LEU A 147 -3.31 -6.13 10.06
CA LEU A 147 -2.41 -6.44 8.95
C LEU A 147 -1.13 -7.15 9.42
N LEU A 148 -0.94 -7.30 10.74
CA LEU A 148 0.22 -8.03 11.29
C LEU A 148 0.18 -9.52 10.92
N ASN A 149 -1.00 -10.12 10.90
CA ASN A 149 -1.21 -11.49 10.44
C ASN A 149 -2.49 -11.55 9.59
N LEU A 150 -2.36 -12.04 8.35
CA LEU A 150 -3.46 -12.14 7.38
C LEU A 150 -4.21 -13.47 7.47
N ASP A 151 -3.77 -14.40 8.33
CA ASP A 151 -4.52 -15.62 8.59
C ASP A 151 -5.86 -15.30 9.27
N VAL A 152 -6.92 -15.95 8.81
CA VAL A 152 -8.30 -15.75 9.29
C VAL A 152 -8.44 -16.21 10.73
N ASN A 153 -7.67 -17.21 11.14
CA ASN A 153 -7.68 -17.78 12.51
C ASN A 153 -6.68 -17.10 13.46
N SER A 154 -6.11 -15.96 13.05
CA SER A 154 -5.22 -15.17 13.92
C SER A 154 -5.99 -14.45 15.04
N ALA A 155 -5.32 -13.57 15.77
CA ALA A 155 -5.91 -12.83 16.86
C ALA A 155 -7.10 -11.95 16.40
N TYR A 156 -8.22 -12.06 17.11
CA TYR A 156 -9.42 -11.29 16.81
C TYR A 156 -9.20 -9.79 17.02
N TYR A 157 -9.48 -9.00 15.98
CA TYR A 157 -9.49 -7.54 16.01
C TYR A 157 -10.92 -7.01 16.08
N ASP A 158 -11.22 -6.19 17.08
CA ASP A 158 -12.50 -5.48 17.15
C ASP A 158 -12.38 -4.13 16.41
N PRO A 159 -13.02 -3.96 15.23
CA PRO A 159 -12.92 -2.73 14.44
C PRO A 159 -13.58 -1.52 15.12
N LYS A 160 -14.49 -1.74 16.08
CA LYS A 160 -15.22 -0.66 16.75
C LYS A 160 -14.35 0.04 17.79
N THR A 161 -13.72 -0.74 18.66
CA THR A 161 -12.83 -0.23 19.72
C THR A 161 -11.38 -0.13 19.26
N ARG A 162 -11.06 -0.68 18.08
CA ARG A 162 -9.72 -0.75 17.51
C ARG A 162 -8.71 -1.47 18.42
N SER A 163 -9.21 -2.48 19.15
CA SER A 163 -8.41 -3.28 20.09
C SER A 163 -8.19 -4.70 19.56
N MET A 164 -6.99 -5.22 19.76
CA MET A 164 -6.64 -6.62 19.50
C MET A 164 -6.22 -7.23 20.83
N ARG A 165 -6.93 -8.27 21.28
CA ARG A 165 -6.73 -8.81 22.63
C ARG A 165 -5.46 -9.65 22.71
N GLU A 166 -5.43 -10.70 21.90
CA GLU A 166 -4.36 -11.68 21.84
C GLU A 166 -3.27 -11.27 20.87
N ASP A 167 -2.14 -11.97 20.96
CA ASP A 167 -0.99 -11.76 20.10
C ASP A 167 -1.25 -12.37 18.73
N PRO A 168 -1.07 -11.61 17.63
CA PRO A 168 -1.26 -12.15 16.28
C PRO A 168 -0.15 -13.14 15.88
N LEU A 169 1.00 -13.10 16.56
CA LEU A 169 2.17 -13.95 16.32
C LEU A 169 2.70 -14.52 17.65
N PRO A 170 2.08 -15.57 18.20
CA PRO A 170 2.51 -16.15 19.47
C PRO A 170 3.88 -16.84 19.37
N ASP A 171 4.19 -17.48 18.24
CA ASP A 171 5.40 -18.32 18.05
C ASP A 171 6.70 -17.54 17.77
N ALA A 172 6.60 -16.26 17.39
CA ALA A 172 7.79 -15.45 17.13
C ALA A 172 8.58 -15.12 18.42
N ASP A 173 9.85 -14.71 18.29
CA ASP A 173 10.69 -14.30 19.41
C ASP A 173 10.13 -13.03 20.09
N PRO A 174 9.88 -13.02 21.42
CA PRO A 174 9.41 -11.85 22.16
C PRO A 174 10.22 -10.56 21.96
N ASN A 175 11.52 -10.62 21.70
CA ASN A 175 12.38 -9.42 21.56
C ASN A 175 12.25 -8.73 20.20
N GLU A 176 11.85 -9.48 19.17
CA GLU A 176 11.70 -8.98 17.80
C GLU A 176 10.25 -8.57 17.49
N LYS A 177 9.32 -8.86 18.39
CA LYS A 177 7.89 -8.52 18.22
C LYS A 177 7.66 -7.02 18.37
N PHE A 178 7.16 -6.42 17.29
CA PHE A 178 6.66 -5.05 17.31
C PHE A 178 5.41 -4.89 18.18
N TYR A 179 4.56 -5.92 18.24
CA TYR A 179 3.29 -5.89 18.97
C TYR A 179 2.99 -7.25 19.60
N GLY A 180 2.90 -7.27 20.93
CA GLY A 180 2.56 -8.45 21.74
C GLY A 180 1.18 -8.35 22.37
N GLY A 181 0.18 -7.88 21.63
CA GLY A 181 -1.23 -7.87 22.08
C GLY A 181 -1.59 -6.79 23.11
N ASP A 182 -2.84 -6.33 23.11
CA ASP A 182 -3.28 -5.32 24.10
C ASP A 182 -3.32 -5.92 25.52
N ASN A 183 -3.50 -7.24 25.68
CA ASN A 183 -3.52 -7.89 26.99
C ASN A 183 -2.16 -7.78 27.72
N GLN A 184 -1.05 -7.96 27.01
CA GLN A 184 0.28 -7.83 27.59
C GLN A 184 0.52 -6.42 28.14
N TYR A 185 0.20 -5.40 27.34
CA TYR A 185 0.35 -4.00 27.76
C TYR A 185 -0.54 -3.65 28.95
N ARG A 186 -1.75 -4.22 29.04
CA ARG A 186 -2.69 -3.97 30.16
C ARG A 186 -2.23 -4.54 31.50
N VAL A 187 -1.45 -5.62 31.49
CA VAL A 187 -0.99 -6.29 32.71
C VAL A 187 0.41 -5.82 33.12
N SER A 188 1.18 -5.26 32.19
CA SER A 188 2.54 -4.78 32.41
C SER A 188 2.63 -3.41 33.12
N GLY A 189 3.80 -3.11 33.69
CA GLY A 189 4.16 -1.81 34.26
C GLY A 189 3.56 -1.53 35.64
N GLN A 190 3.28 -0.24 35.91
CA GLN A 190 2.75 0.24 37.19
C GLN A 190 1.39 -0.37 37.58
N ALA A 191 0.66 -0.94 36.62
CA ALA A 191 -0.58 -1.65 36.89
C ALA A 191 -0.37 -2.86 37.80
N LEU A 192 0.80 -3.53 37.71
CA LEU A 192 1.14 -4.67 38.56
C LEU A 192 1.43 -4.21 39.99
N GLU A 193 2.23 -3.16 40.15
CA GLU A 193 2.51 -2.55 41.47
C GLU A 193 1.22 -2.04 42.13
N PHE A 194 0.33 -1.43 41.35
CA PHE A 194 -0.97 -1.00 41.87
C PHE A 194 -1.84 -2.21 42.30
N LYS A 195 -1.81 -3.32 41.56
CA LYS A 195 -2.50 -4.56 41.96
C LYS A 195 -1.94 -5.12 43.28
N THR A 196 -0.61 -5.18 43.44
CA THR A 196 0.01 -5.68 44.67
C THR A 196 -0.30 -4.77 45.86
N LEU A 197 -0.29 -3.44 45.67
CA LEU A 197 -0.70 -2.48 46.69
C LEU A 197 -2.18 -2.63 47.09
N ASN A 198 -3.08 -2.89 46.13
CA ASN A 198 -4.49 -3.13 46.43
C ASN A 198 -4.69 -4.42 47.25
N ILE A 199 -3.99 -5.50 46.88
CA ILE A 199 -4.02 -6.76 47.65
C ILE A 199 -3.53 -6.51 49.08
N HIS A 200 -2.40 -5.81 49.23
CA HIS A 200 -1.87 -5.45 50.54
C HIS A 200 -2.84 -4.59 51.37
N ALA A 201 -3.53 -3.63 50.75
CA ALA A 201 -4.54 -2.81 51.43
C ALA A 201 -5.72 -3.67 51.92
N TRP A 202 -6.16 -4.66 51.15
CA TRP A 202 -7.20 -5.60 51.56
C TRP A 202 -6.75 -6.50 52.72
N GLU A 203 -5.54 -7.05 52.66
CA GLU A 203 -4.98 -7.84 53.77
C GLU A 203 -4.80 -7.01 55.05
N ALA A 204 -4.42 -5.73 54.92
CA ALA A 204 -4.29 -4.83 56.06
C ALA A 204 -5.66 -4.50 56.67
N PHE A 205 -6.69 -4.36 55.84
CA PHE A 205 -8.07 -4.17 56.26
C PHE A 205 -8.60 -5.38 57.05
N GLU A 206 -8.31 -6.60 56.60
CA GLU A 206 -8.64 -7.83 57.35
C GLU A 206 -7.92 -7.90 58.70
N LYS A 207 -6.72 -7.31 58.80
CA LYS A 207 -5.92 -7.20 60.04
C LYS A 207 -6.31 -5.98 60.90
N GLU A 208 -7.51 -5.42 60.71
CA GLU A 208 -8.09 -4.28 61.44
C GLU A 208 -7.28 -2.96 61.35
N ARG A 209 -6.34 -2.85 60.40
CA ARG A 209 -5.74 -1.56 60.04
C ARG A 209 -6.63 -0.91 59.00
N HIS A 210 -6.79 0.42 59.03
CA HIS A 210 -7.67 1.15 58.10
C HIS A 210 -6.95 1.90 56.95
N PRO A 211 -6.00 1.33 56.19
CA PRO A 211 -5.55 1.94 54.95
C PRO A 211 -6.53 1.62 53.81
N HIS A 212 -7.11 2.64 53.18
CA HIS A 212 -7.93 2.49 51.97
C HIS A 212 -7.13 2.96 50.75
N ALA A 213 -6.95 2.07 49.78
CA ALA A 213 -6.10 2.31 48.61
C ALA A 213 -6.45 3.58 47.80
N SER A 214 -7.73 4.00 47.78
CA SER A 214 -8.17 5.22 47.09
C SER A 214 -8.16 6.48 47.97
N CYS A 215 -8.38 6.34 49.28
CA CYS A 215 -8.59 7.46 50.19
C CYS A 215 -7.31 7.88 50.92
N SER A 216 -6.37 6.95 51.11
CA SER A 216 -5.15 7.16 51.88
C SER A 216 -3.93 6.63 51.11
N ILE A 217 -3.71 7.16 49.90
CA ILE A 217 -2.60 6.76 49.01
C ILE A 217 -1.22 7.13 49.59
N SER A 218 -1.16 8.24 50.33
CA SER A 218 0.08 8.79 50.89
C SER A 218 0.26 8.49 52.40
N SER A 219 -0.72 7.84 53.04
CA SER A 219 -0.60 7.50 54.47
C SER A 219 0.53 6.47 54.62
N ARG A 220 1.67 6.97 55.08
CA ARG A 220 2.95 6.28 55.12
C ARG A 220 2.85 4.84 55.59
N ILE A 221 3.44 3.98 54.76
CA ILE A 221 4.46 3.02 55.16
C ILE A 221 5.41 3.71 56.15
N ALA A 222 5.01 3.75 57.42
CA ALA A 222 5.87 4.03 58.55
C ALA A 222 5.88 2.73 59.35
N VAL A 223 6.80 1.86 58.97
CA VAL A 223 7.33 0.81 59.83
C VAL A 223 8.48 1.43 60.60
#